data_AF-A0A2N3IXI3-F1
#
_entry.id   AF-A0A2N3IXI3-F1
#
_cell.length_a   1.000
_cell.length_b   1.000
_cell.length_c   1.000
_cell.angle_alpha   90.00
_cell.angle_beta   90.00
_cell.angle_gamma   90.00
#
_symmetry.space_group_name_H-M   'P 1'
#
loop_
_entity.id
_entity.type
_entity.pdbx_description
1 polymer ?
#
loop_
_entity_poly.entity_id
_entity_poly.type
_entity_poly.pdbx_seq_one_letter_code
_entity_poly.pdbx_strand_id
1 'polypeptide(L)' 'MNLSITLTVTSSPQSSTVQIAQRIADDMAHLHHRLGDGVSDELGISISYLVEQFALLAAAYR' A
#
# COMPACT_ATOMS: atom_id res chain seq x y z
N MET A 1 11.97 -8.38 -16.88
CA MET A 1 11.31 -9.25 -15.87
C MET A 1 9.96 -8.64 -15.54
N ASN A 2 8.91 -9.45 -15.39
CA ASN A 2 7.60 -9.00 -14.91
C ASN A 2 7.51 -9.35 -13.42
N LEU A 3 7.29 -8.36 -12.56
CA LEU A 3 7.07 -8.55 -11.13
C LEU A 3 5.58 -8.37 -10.84
N SER A 4 4.91 -9.42 -10.39
CA SER A 4 3.52 -9.36 -9.94
C SER A 4 3.48 -9.41 -8.42
N ILE A 5 2.82 -8.44 -7.79
CA ILE A 5 2.65 -8.35 -6.34
C ILE A 5 1.16 -8.54 -6.04
N THR A 6 0.85 -9.53 -5.19
CA THR A 6 -0.51 -9.76 -4.70
C THR A 6 -0.59 -9.31 -3.24
N LEU A 7 -1.43 -8.31 -2.97
CA LEU A 7 -1.76 -7.88 -1.62
C LEU A 7 -3.06 -8.55 -1.16
N THR A 8 -3.00 -9.33 -0.08
CA THR A 8 -4.21 -9.96 0.52
C THR A 8 -4.58 -9.22 1.79
N VAL A 9 -5.70 -8.49 1.74
CA VAL A 9 -6.23 -7.75 2.90
C VAL A 9 -7.31 -8.60 3.55
N THR A 10 -7.09 -9.00 4.79
CA THR A 10 -8.11 -9.62 5.64
C THR A 10 -8.72 -8.56 6.54
N SER A 11 -9.98 -8.21 6.26
CA SER A 11 -10.77 -7.30 7.08
C SER A 11 -11.88 -8.05 7.80
N SER A 12 -12.18 -7.65 9.03
CA SER A 12 -13.39 -8.12 9.72
C SER A 12 -14.60 -7.31 9.25
N PRO A 13 -15.84 -7.81 9.44
CA PRO A 13 -17.06 -7.10 9.03
C PRO A 13 -17.23 -5.70 9.66
N GLN A 14 -16.50 -5.41 10.73
CA GLN A 14 -16.55 -4.14 11.47
C GLN A 14 -15.43 -3.17 11.08
N SER A 15 -14.47 -3.58 10.23
CA SER A 15 -13.43 -2.67 9.77
C SER A 15 -14.02 -1.60 8.85
N SER A 16 -13.80 -0.35 9.20
CA SER A 16 -14.21 0.78 8.36
C SER A 16 -13.31 0.89 7.13
N THR A 17 -13.83 1.51 6.07
CA THR A 17 -13.06 1.83 4.85
C THR A 17 -11.78 2.59 5.17
N VAL A 18 -11.80 3.47 6.20
CA VAL A 18 -10.60 4.17 6.71
C VAL A 18 -9.55 3.17 7.19
N GLN A 19 -9.92 2.23 8.07
CA GLN A 19 -8.98 1.25 8.62
C GLN A 19 -8.40 0.35 7.54
N ILE A 20 -9.21 -0.03 6.56
CA ILE A 20 -8.77 -0.83 5.42
C ILE A 20 -7.78 -0.03 4.57
N ALA A 21 -8.08 1.23 4.25
CA ALA A 21 -7.20 2.09 3.47
C ALA A 21 -5.86 2.36 4.17
N GLN A 22 -5.87 2.64 5.48
CA GLN A 22 -4.64 2.83 6.25
C GLN A 22 -3.77 1.58 6.22
N ARG A 23 -4.37 0.40 6.44
CA ARG A 23 -3.63 -0.86 6.47
C ARG A 23 -2.99 -1.19 5.13
N ILE A 24 -3.67 -0.88 4.03
CA ILE A 24 -3.10 -1.03 2.69
C ILE A 24 -1.90 -0.09 2.49
N ALA A 25 -2.01 1.17 2.93
CA ALA A 25 -0.90 2.12 2.85
C ALA A 25 0.32 1.63 3.66
N ASP A 26 0.09 1.12 4.87
CA ASP A 26 1.13 0.58 5.74
C ASP A 26 1.81 -0.66 5.12
N ASP A 27 1.02 -1.61 4.60
CA ASP A 27 1.54 -2.82 3.97
C ASP A 27 2.37 -2.49 2.72
N MET A 28 1.94 -1.50 1.92
CA MET A 28 2.67 -1.05 0.73
C MET A 28 3.94 -0.27 1.08
N ALA A 29 3.93 0.53 2.15
CA ALA A 29 5.13 1.21 2.64
C ALA A 29 6.17 0.20 3.17
N HIS A 30 5.69 -0.82 3.86
CA HIS A 30 6.54 -1.92 4.32
C HIS A 30 7.08 -2.75 3.14
N LEU A 31 6.28 -2.98 2.11
CA LEU A 31 6.73 -3.60 0.87
C LEU A 31 7.81 -2.77 0.18
N HIS A 32 7.62 -1.46 0.04
CA HIS A 32 8.60 -0.53 -0.53
C HIS A 32 9.94 -0.62 0.21
N HIS A 33 9.88 -0.58 1.55
CA HIS A 33 11.07 -0.68 2.39
C HIS A 33 11.78 -2.03 2.25
N ARG A 34 11.03 -3.14 2.20
CA ARG A 34 11.61 -4.49 2.02
C ARG A 34 12.22 -4.69 0.65
N LEU A 35 11.68 -4.03 -0.36
CA LEU A 35 12.21 -4.05 -1.71
C LEU A 35 13.46 -3.18 -1.85
N GLY A 36 13.60 -2.14 -1.02
CA GLY A 36 14.86 -1.47 -0.69
C GLY A 36 15.64 -0.99 -1.92
N ASP A 37 16.73 -1.71 -2.24
CA ASP A 37 17.64 -1.42 -3.35
C ASP A 37 17.49 -2.39 -4.53
N GLY A 38 16.60 -3.39 -4.43
CA GLY A 38 16.47 -4.49 -5.40
C GLY A 38 15.41 -4.25 -6.49
N VAL A 39 14.70 -3.12 -6.44
CA VAL A 39 13.63 -2.76 -7.38
C VAL A 39 14.04 -1.61 -8.26
N SER A 40 13.51 -1.58 -9.49
CA SER A 40 13.73 -0.42 -10.36
C SER A 40 13.11 0.82 -9.74
N ASP A 41 13.73 1.98 -10.00
CA ASP A 41 13.22 3.29 -9.55
C ASP A 41 11.74 3.48 -9.91
N GLU A 42 11.34 3.01 -11.09
CA GLU A 42 9.95 3.08 -11.58
C GLU A 42 8.96 2.27 -10.72
N LEU A 43 9.37 1.09 -10.24
CA LEU A 43 8.56 0.28 -9.34
C LEU A 43 8.51 0.91 -7.93
N GLY A 44 9.63 1.45 -7.45
CA GLY A 44 9.67 2.20 -6.19
C GLY A 44 8.73 3.40 -6.19
N ILE A 45 8.74 4.18 -7.28
CA ILE A 45 7.82 5.31 -7.50
C ILE A 45 6.36 4.83 -7.54
N SER A 46 6.07 3.75 -8.26
CA SER A 46 4.71 3.21 -8.35
C SER A 46 4.15 2.76 -7.00
N ILE A 47 4.99 2.09 -6.18
CA ILE A 47 4.60 1.67 -4.82
C ILE A 47 4.40 2.90 -3.92
N SER A 48 5.31 3.89 -3.99
CA SER A 48 5.20 5.14 -3.22
C SER A 48 3.92 5.91 -3.56
N TYR A 49 3.54 5.97 -4.83
CA TYR A 49 2.28 6.57 -5.27
C TYR A 49 1.06 5.83 -4.69
N LEU A 50 1.06 4.50 -4.69
CA LEU A 50 -0.04 3.71 -4.11
C LEU A 50 -0.16 3.96 -2.60
N VAL A 51 0.96 3.99 -1.86
CA VAL A 51 0.97 4.33 -0.42
C VAL A 51 0.29 5.67 -0.19
N GLU A 52 0.66 6.69 -0.97
CA GLU A 52 0.09 8.02 -0.84
C GLU A 52 -1.43 8.04 -1.13
N GLN A 53 -1.88 7.40 -2.21
CA GLN A 53 -3.31 7.37 -2.55
C GLN A 53 -4.16 6.70 -1.47
N PHE A 54 -3.69 5.61 -0.88
CA PHE A 54 -4.42 4.95 0.22
C PHE A 54 -4.37 5.75 1.53
N ALA A 55 -3.27 6.44 1.82
CA ALA A 55 -3.18 7.36 2.96
C ALA A 55 -4.15 8.55 2.80
N LEU A 56 -4.22 9.15 1.61
CA LEU A 56 -5.17 10.20 1.28
C LEU A 56 -6.61 9.71 1.38
N LEU A 57 -6.90 8.51 0.88
CA LEU A 57 -8.21 7.88 1.00
C LEU A 57 -8.61 7.73 2.47
N ALA A 58 -7.73 7.19 3.30
CA ALA A 58 -7.97 7.08 4.74
C ALA A 58 -8.24 8.44 5.41
N ALA A 59 -7.50 9.48 5.02
CA ALA A 59 -7.67 10.82 5.56
C ALA A 59 -8.99 11.48 5.11
N ALA A 60 -9.47 11.19 3.91
CA ALA A 60 -10.68 11.77 3.35
C ALA A 60 -11.98 11.25 4.01
N TYR A 61 -11.96 10.05 4.60
CA TYR A 61 -13.10 9.45 5.30
C TYR A 61 -13.01 9.57 6.83
N ARG A 62 -12.12 10.44 7.33
CA ARG A 62 -11.91 10.69 8.77
C ARG A 62 -13.03 11.50 9.41
#